data_AF-A0A1W0E4F6-F1
#
_entry.id   AF-A0A1W0E4F6-F1
#
_cell.length_a   1.000
_cell.length_b   1.000
_cell.length_c   1.000
_cell.angle_alpha   90.00
_cell.angle_beta   90.00
_cell.angle_gamma   90.00
#
_symmetry.space_group_name_H-M   'P 1'
#
loop_
_entity.id
_entity.type
_entity.pdbx_description
1 polymer ?
#
loop_
_entity_poly.entity_id
_entity_poly.type
_entity_poly.pdbx_seq_one_letter_code
_entity_poly.pdbx_strand_id
1 'polypeptide(L)'
;MTQTNTDENININEKENENNLTEQKTTLLSNVLNLFDNLQKEIIEIDHVLLDDFYSKTKEFLEMYRNVICFYRKKYEEKNENVLNSLKIIYKEIYGTEYENKSFSDFSNIKKMHEFLCLQKEKYESIKLEIEENNERVTKEINSLKLYLNDVKYKENEEMLTKNLYDKNVEIQKELNFLREKLNEQECLRTFFYTKIEDAAKVLEEKIDFNFSEKIYDLERMNNSQINKININKKEFELIKLQVFNYKKLFDLNNVFTDEEEHILNNKEGKYSNRILIEIKKTFVRIEKICKEKYNKMYVKYTEEIILLKNSVYKKLQEIDLLDDTLKIEEFTFLNDFYEISTKPCESNKNDAINVIGDSSSIISCEIKSIKNEHEDIKEMDEAKNIIFLEKQKASLEKLQTQTNVLKELFVKRKNLLNAMIAFEKNASDPKRLKGSSLILFKEEQFRKTAYPTLKALEEEIYKIISSFDNKTFRELILKRFEDKKINESTEANKSNRF
;
A
#
# COMPACT_ATOMS: atom_id res chain seq x y z
N MET A 1 -15.49 2.94 21.80
CA MET A 1 -14.43 1.91 21.91
C MET A 1 -15.04 0.65 22.52
N THR A 2 -15.76 -0.17 21.73
CA THR A 2 -16.36 -1.46 22.17
C THR A 2 -16.86 -2.23 20.94
N GLN A 3 -16.00 -2.55 19.98
CA GLN A 3 -16.43 -3.20 18.72
C GLN A 3 -15.31 -3.94 17.98
N THR A 4 -14.40 -4.59 18.72
CA THR A 4 -13.18 -5.24 18.20
C THR A 4 -12.94 -6.66 18.74
N ASN A 5 -13.84 -7.18 19.58
CA ASN A 5 -13.62 -8.42 20.33
C ASN A 5 -14.50 -9.61 19.85
N THR A 6 -15.28 -9.42 18.81
CA THR A 6 -16.12 -10.47 18.20
C THR A 6 -15.32 -11.35 17.25
N ASP A 7 -14.48 -10.74 16.42
CA ASP A 7 -13.98 -11.36 15.19
C ASP A 7 -12.81 -12.32 15.48
N GLU A 8 -11.98 -12.01 16.50
CA GLU A 8 -10.95 -12.91 17.01
C GLU A 8 -11.53 -14.22 17.59
N ASN A 9 -12.74 -14.17 18.20
CA ASN A 9 -13.37 -15.35 18.79
C ASN A 9 -13.92 -16.32 17.74
N ILE A 10 -14.28 -15.84 16.53
CA ILE A 10 -14.75 -16.71 15.44
C ILE A 10 -13.57 -17.53 14.89
N ASN A 11 -12.45 -16.84 14.61
CA ASN A 11 -11.25 -17.43 14.01
C ASN A 11 -10.56 -18.49 14.91
N ILE A 12 -10.81 -18.48 16.22
CA ILE A 12 -10.34 -19.50 17.18
C ILE A 12 -11.19 -20.78 17.07
N ASN A 13 -12.53 -20.65 17.06
CA ASN A 13 -13.45 -21.79 16.98
C ASN A 13 -13.29 -22.60 15.68
N GLU A 14 -13.01 -21.93 14.56
CA GLU A 14 -12.74 -22.58 13.28
C GLU A 14 -11.48 -23.46 13.34
N LYS A 15 -10.39 -22.94 13.93
CA LYS A 15 -9.13 -23.68 14.10
C LYS A 15 -9.24 -24.83 15.09
N GLU A 16 -10.06 -24.72 16.14
CA GLU A 16 -10.34 -25.87 17.02
C GLU A 16 -11.09 -26.99 16.27
N ASN A 17 -12.08 -26.63 15.45
CA ASN A 17 -12.83 -27.59 14.62
C ASN A 17 -11.95 -28.28 13.57
N GLU A 18 -11.07 -27.56 12.86
CA GLU A 18 -10.14 -28.17 11.88
C GLU A 18 -9.17 -29.17 12.53
N ASN A 19 -8.63 -28.83 13.71
CA ASN A 19 -7.72 -29.73 14.42
C ASN A 19 -8.45 -30.97 14.93
N ASN A 20 -9.63 -30.82 15.51
CA ASN A 20 -10.46 -31.92 16.00
C ASN A 20 -10.87 -32.86 14.84
N LEU A 21 -11.28 -32.32 13.69
CA LEU A 21 -11.56 -33.09 12.48
C LEU A 21 -10.31 -33.82 11.93
N THR A 22 -9.12 -33.22 12.07
CA THR A 22 -7.86 -33.85 11.66
C THR A 22 -7.47 -35.01 12.59
N GLU A 23 -7.64 -34.83 13.90
CA GLU A 23 -7.38 -35.86 14.92
C GLU A 23 -8.35 -37.05 14.80
N GLN A 24 -9.62 -36.78 14.50
CA GLN A 24 -10.61 -37.81 14.16
C GLN A 24 -10.19 -38.60 12.90
N LYS A 25 -9.70 -37.93 11.85
CA LYS A 25 -9.20 -38.59 10.63
C LYS A 25 -7.98 -39.49 10.90
N THR A 26 -7.02 -39.06 11.71
CA THR A 26 -5.87 -39.90 12.11
C THR A 26 -6.27 -41.07 13.00
N THR A 27 -7.22 -40.86 13.93
CA THR A 27 -7.78 -41.90 14.80
C THR A 27 -8.52 -42.95 13.97
N LEU A 28 -9.32 -42.52 12.99
CA LEU A 28 -10.04 -43.42 12.09
C LEU A 28 -9.07 -44.28 11.25
N LEU A 29 -8.02 -43.68 10.70
CA LEU A 29 -7.00 -44.41 9.93
C LEU A 29 -6.23 -45.42 10.80
N SER A 30 -5.85 -45.03 12.03
CA SER A 30 -5.23 -45.94 13.01
C SER A 30 -6.15 -47.12 13.34
N ASN A 31 -7.45 -46.87 13.57
CA ASN A 31 -8.42 -47.91 13.84
C ASN A 31 -8.60 -48.88 12.67
N VAL A 32 -8.63 -48.38 11.41
CA VAL A 32 -8.67 -49.24 10.21
C VAL A 32 -7.42 -50.12 10.10
N LEU A 33 -6.24 -49.58 10.38
CA LEU A 33 -4.98 -50.34 10.37
C LEU A 33 -4.94 -51.42 11.48
N ASN A 34 -5.33 -51.07 12.71
CA ASN A 34 -5.42 -52.04 13.81
C ASN A 34 -6.43 -53.17 13.53
N LEU A 35 -7.56 -52.84 12.89
CA LEU A 35 -8.59 -53.82 12.51
C LEU A 35 -8.08 -54.74 11.37
N PHE A 36 -7.26 -54.21 10.46
CA PHE A 36 -6.57 -54.98 9.42
C PHE A 36 -5.49 -55.93 9.98
N ASP A 37 -4.65 -55.47 10.92
CA ASP A 37 -3.64 -56.29 11.60
C ASP A 37 -4.26 -57.42 12.42
N ASN A 38 -5.44 -57.19 13.01
CA ASN A 38 -6.17 -58.22 13.73
C ASN A 38 -6.86 -59.21 12.79
N LEU A 39 -7.39 -58.76 11.65
CA LEU A 39 -7.87 -59.64 10.58
C LEU A 39 -6.73 -60.52 10.02
N GLN A 40 -5.52 -59.98 9.82
CA GLN A 40 -4.37 -60.80 9.42
C GLN A 40 -4.06 -61.91 10.45
N LYS A 41 -4.11 -61.61 11.75
CA LYS A 41 -3.87 -62.60 12.82
C LYS A 41 -4.96 -63.68 12.85
N GLU A 42 -6.25 -63.31 12.78
CA GLU A 42 -7.35 -64.29 12.77
C GLU A 42 -7.37 -65.18 11.52
N ILE A 43 -6.87 -64.70 10.38
CA ILE A 43 -6.87 -65.46 9.12
C ILE A 43 -5.77 -66.53 9.10
N ILE A 44 -4.69 -66.38 9.89
CA ILE A 44 -3.61 -67.38 10.01
C ILE A 44 -4.12 -68.74 10.56
N GLU A 45 -5.26 -68.77 11.27
CA GLU A 45 -5.82 -69.99 11.86
C GLU A 45 -6.70 -70.83 10.91
N ILE A 46 -6.95 -70.40 9.65
CA ILE A 46 -7.99 -70.98 8.79
C ILE A 46 -7.47 -71.57 7.47
N ASP A 47 -6.85 -72.76 7.55
CA ASP A 47 -6.65 -73.73 6.45
C ASP A 47 -5.85 -73.21 5.22
N HIS A 48 -4.56 -73.57 5.15
CA HIS A 48 -3.54 -72.93 4.29
C HIS A 48 -3.91 -72.72 2.81
N VAL A 49 -4.71 -73.60 2.19
CA VAL A 49 -5.10 -73.46 0.77
C VAL A 49 -6.11 -72.31 0.55
N LEU A 50 -6.84 -71.90 1.60
CA LEU A 50 -7.70 -70.72 1.57
C LEU A 50 -6.92 -69.42 1.84
N LEU A 51 -5.76 -69.50 2.53
CA LEU A 51 -4.90 -68.35 2.76
C LEU A 51 -4.31 -67.83 1.45
N ASP A 52 -3.63 -68.67 0.64
CA ASP A 52 -2.79 -68.18 -0.46
C ASP A 52 -3.55 -67.31 -1.49
N ASP A 53 -4.78 -67.71 -1.86
CA ASP A 53 -5.64 -66.93 -2.77
C ASP A 53 -6.13 -65.61 -2.14
N PHE A 54 -6.38 -65.61 -0.82
CA PHE A 54 -6.74 -64.39 -0.08
C PHE A 54 -5.53 -63.46 0.06
N TYR A 55 -4.38 -63.98 0.51
CA TYR A 55 -3.13 -63.22 0.68
C TYR A 55 -2.62 -62.65 -0.64
N SER A 56 -2.75 -63.34 -1.77
CA SER A 56 -2.42 -62.75 -3.09
C SER A 56 -3.28 -61.53 -3.38
N LYS A 57 -4.61 -61.65 -3.25
CA LYS A 57 -5.56 -60.56 -3.51
C LYS A 57 -5.39 -59.40 -2.52
N THR A 58 -5.13 -59.69 -1.24
CA THR A 58 -4.81 -58.66 -0.24
C THR A 58 -3.48 -57.96 -0.55
N LYS A 59 -2.46 -58.68 -1.03
CA LYS A 59 -1.17 -58.12 -1.43
C LYS A 59 -1.30 -57.25 -2.70
N GLU A 60 -2.04 -57.70 -3.69
CA GLU A 60 -2.39 -56.93 -4.90
C GLU A 60 -3.13 -55.64 -4.54
N PHE A 61 -4.11 -55.72 -3.64
CA PHE A 61 -4.87 -54.58 -3.13
C PHE A 61 -3.99 -53.60 -2.34
N LEU A 62 -3.12 -54.10 -1.44
CA LEU A 62 -2.17 -53.27 -0.69
C LEU A 62 -1.17 -52.56 -1.61
N GLU A 63 -0.62 -53.27 -2.61
CA GLU A 63 0.33 -52.69 -3.55
C GLU A 63 -0.38 -51.69 -4.50
N MET A 64 -1.64 -51.91 -4.87
CA MET A 64 -2.47 -50.90 -5.53
C MET A 64 -2.63 -49.64 -4.67
N TYR A 65 -3.01 -49.78 -3.39
CA TYR A 65 -3.14 -48.65 -2.46
C TYR A 65 -1.81 -47.91 -2.24
N ARG A 66 -0.71 -48.65 -2.12
CA ARG A 66 0.65 -48.10 -2.04
C ARG A 66 0.99 -47.28 -3.28
N ASN A 67 0.74 -47.80 -4.47
CA ASN A 67 0.98 -47.09 -5.72
C ASN A 67 0.11 -45.83 -5.85
N VAL A 68 -1.15 -45.87 -5.40
CA VAL A 68 -2.03 -44.69 -5.31
C VAL A 68 -1.47 -43.65 -4.32
N ILE A 69 -1.00 -44.05 -3.14
CA ILE A 69 -0.38 -43.15 -2.15
C ILE A 69 0.91 -42.54 -2.70
N CYS A 70 1.78 -43.33 -3.34
CA CYS A 70 3.00 -42.85 -3.98
C CYS A 70 2.71 -41.87 -5.12
N PHE A 71 1.68 -42.13 -5.94
CA PHE A 71 1.23 -41.22 -7.00
C PHE A 71 0.74 -39.88 -6.45
N TYR A 72 -0.14 -39.89 -5.43
CA TYR A 72 -0.60 -38.66 -4.80
C TYR A 72 0.54 -37.90 -4.10
N ARG A 73 1.44 -38.61 -3.42
CA ARG A 73 2.65 -38.02 -2.80
C ARG A 73 3.49 -37.29 -3.85
N LYS A 74 3.86 -37.95 -4.95
CA LYS A 74 4.65 -37.34 -6.04
C LYS A 74 3.95 -36.11 -6.62
N LYS A 75 2.63 -36.16 -6.78
CA LYS A 75 1.82 -35.02 -7.24
C LYS A 75 1.79 -33.85 -6.25
N TYR A 76 1.95 -34.08 -4.95
CA TYR A 76 2.15 -33.03 -3.94
C TYR A 76 3.60 -32.52 -3.91
N GLU A 77 4.60 -33.39 -4.13
CA GLU A 77 6.01 -32.99 -4.26
C GLU A 77 6.20 -32.04 -5.45
N GLU A 78 5.67 -32.40 -6.63
CA GLU A 78 5.63 -31.55 -7.83
C GLU A 78 4.90 -30.21 -7.59
N LYS A 79 3.76 -30.23 -6.88
CA LYS A 79 3.03 -29.01 -6.51
C LYS A 79 3.87 -28.10 -5.60
N ASN A 80 4.53 -28.65 -4.59
CA ASN A 80 5.32 -27.89 -3.63
C ASN A 80 6.55 -27.27 -4.29
N GLU A 81 7.20 -27.99 -5.21
CA GLU A 81 8.28 -27.44 -6.03
C GLU A 81 7.83 -26.25 -6.88
N ASN A 82 6.68 -26.36 -7.56
CA ASN A 82 6.13 -25.26 -8.37
C ASN A 82 5.77 -24.01 -7.54
N VAL A 83 5.15 -24.19 -6.37
CA VAL A 83 4.83 -23.06 -5.46
C VAL A 83 6.11 -22.46 -4.87
N LEU A 84 7.09 -23.28 -4.46
CA LEU A 84 8.38 -22.81 -3.94
C LEU A 84 9.19 -22.05 -5.00
N ASN A 85 9.16 -22.49 -6.26
CA ASN A 85 9.83 -21.78 -7.35
C ASN A 85 9.14 -20.46 -7.71
N SER A 86 7.80 -20.40 -7.61
CA SER A 86 7.06 -19.12 -7.71
C SER A 86 7.43 -18.17 -6.56
N LEU A 87 7.47 -18.68 -5.33
CA LEU A 87 7.84 -17.92 -4.12
C LEU A 87 9.26 -17.34 -4.22
N LYS A 88 10.23 -18.11 -4.73
CA LYS A 88 11.60 -17.63 -4.99
C LYS A 88 11.63 -16.47 -5.99
N ILE A 89 10.83 -16.52 -7.05
CA ILE A 89 10.77 -15.45 -8.07
C ILE A 89 10.22 -14.17 -7.42
N ILE A 90 9.06 -14.24 -6.76
CA ILE A 90 8.42 -13.10 -6.10
C ILE A 90 9.36 -12.48 -5.05
N TYR A 91 9.99 -13.30 -4.22
CA TYR A 91 10.94 -12.82 -3.21
C TYR A 91 12.15 -12.11 -3.84
N LYS A 92 12.69 -12.64 -4.94
CA LYS A 92 13.81 -12.03 -5.68
C LYS A 92 13.42 -10.73 -6.39
N GLU A 93 12.19 -10.61 -6.86
CA GLU A 93 11.65 -9.35 -7.40
C GLU A 93 11.51 -8.26 -6.33
N ILE A 94 11.10 -8.65 -5.11
CA ILE A 94 10.97 -7.71 -3.98
C ILE A 94 12.34 -7.29 -3.45
N TYR A 95 13.22 -8.23 -3.10
CA TYR A 95 14.43 -7.99 -2.29
C TYR A 95 15.76 -8.15 -3.06
N GLY A 96 15.74 -8.58 -4.33
CA GLY A 96 16.93 -8.86 -5.14
C GLY A 96 17.72 -10.12 -4.76
N THR A 97 17.52 -10.64 -3.54
CA THR A 97 18.18 -11.82 -2.97
C THR A 97 17.41 -13.11 -3.26
N GLU A 98 18.06 -14.26 -3.04
CA GLU A 98 17.37 -15.54 -3.10
C GLU A 98 16.56 -15.80 -1.82
N TYR A 99 15.43 -16.50 -1.93
CA TYR A 99 14.63 -16.89 -0.77
C TYR A 99 15.43 -17.88 0.09
N GLU A 100 15.81 -17.45 1.30
CA GLU A 100 16.44 -18.34 2.28
C GLU A 100 15.49 -19.47 2.66
N ASN A 101 15.75 -20.67 2.14
CA ASN A 101 15.04 -21.88 2.52
C ASN A 101 15.29 -22.20 3.99
N LYS A 102 14.45 -21.68 4.89
CA LYS A 102 14.26 -22.28 6.23
C LYS A 102 13.97 -23.77 6.04
N SER A 103 14.66 -24.62 6.78
CA SER A 103 14.66 -26.06 6.52
C SER A 103 13.24 -26.64 6.57
N PHE A 104 12.70 -27.03 5.41
CA PHE A 104 11.38 -27.65 5.31
C PHE A 104 11.37 -29.11 5.82
N SER A 105 12.47 -29.60 6.39
CA SER A 105 12.63 -30.92 7.03
C SER A 105 11.54 -31.24 8.04
N ASP A 106 11.01 -30.22 8.71
CA ASP A 106 10.19 -30.36 9.91
C ASP A 106 8.72 -30.67 9.58
N PHE A 107 8.33 -30.54 8.29
CA PHE A 107 7.00 -30.89 7.81
C PHE A 107 6.85 -32.39 7.56
N SER A 108 6.53 -33.14 8.62
CA SER A 108 6.15 -34.56 8.54
C SER A 108 4.91 -34.85 7.67
N ASN A 109 4.13 -33.82 7.30
CA ASN A 109 2.95 -33.91 6.45
C ASN A 109 3.05 -32.97 5.24
N ILE A 110 3.09 -33.56 4.05
CA ILE A 110 3.26 -32.83 2.78
C ILE A 110 2.07 -31.94 2.40
N LYS A 111 0.84 -32.23 2.87
CA LYS A 111 -0.32 -31.34 2.67
C LYS A 111 -0.13 -30.04 3.47
N LYS A 112 0.30 -30.16 4.73
CA LYS A 112 0.62 -28.99 5.59
C LYS A 112 1.78 -28.15 5.04
N MET A 113 2.77 -28.79 4.40
CA MET A 113 3.82 -28.08 3.65
C MET A 113 3.25 -27.33 2.44
N HIS A 114 2.32 -27.93 1.69
CA HIS A 114 1.66 -27.27 0.54
C HIS A 114 0.87 -26.05 0.98
N GLU A 115 0.04 -26.20 2.02
CA GLU A 115 -0.78 -25.15 2.62
C GLU A 115 0.10 -23.99 3.13
N PHE A 116 1.18 -24.29 3.85
CA PHE A 116 2.14 -23.28 4.31
C PHE A 116 2.80 -22.53 3.14
N LEU A 117 3.26 -23.23 2.09
CA LEU A 117 3.91 -22.62 0.93
C LEU A 117 2.94 -21.72 0.15
N CYS A 118 1.67 -22.10 0.01
CA CYS A 118 0.64 -21.26 -0.60
C CYS A 118 0.40 -19.98 0.23
N LEU A 119 0.24 -20.10 1.55
CA LEU A 119 0.06 -18.93 2.44
C LEU A 119 1.27 -17.99 2.44
N GLN A 120 2.50 -18.51 2.34
CA GLN A 120 3.68 -17.66 2.13
C GLN A 120 3.64 -16.96 0.77
N LYS A 121 3.30 -17.68 -0.31
CA LYS A 121 3.19 -17.10 -1.66
C LYS A 121 2.17 -15.97 -1.69
N GLU A 122 0.95 -16.21 -1.22
CA GLU A 122 -0.13 -15.21 -1.16
C GLU A 122 0.31 -13.97 -0.37
N LYS A 123 0.96 -14.14 0.79
CA LYS A 123 1.52 -13.04 1.58
C LYS A 123 2.55 -12.22 0.80
N TYR A 124 3.49 -12.85 0.10
CA TYR A 124 4.52 -12.11 -0.66
C TYR A 124 3.95 -11.48 -1.94
N GLU A 125 2.92 -12.05 -2.54
CA GLU A 125 2.18 -11.41 -3.64
C GLU A 125 1.44 -10.14 -3.15
N SER A 126 0.84 -10.17 -1.95
CA SER A 126 0.27 -8.96 -1.32
C SER A 126 1.33 -7.89 -1.03
N ILE A 127 2.48 -8.27 -0.46
CA ILE A 127 3.60 -7.34 -0.19
C ILE A 127 4.15 -6.73 -1.48
N LYS A 128 4.27 -7.53 -2.55
CA LYS A 128 4.69 -7.04 -3.87
C LYS A 128 3.74 -5.94 -4.37
N LEU A 129 2.43 -6.22 -4.35
CA LEU A 129 1.41 -5.28 -4.80
C LEU A 129 1.43 -3.97 -4.00
N GLU A 130 1.52 -4.05 -2.66
CA GLU A 130 1.63 -2.87 -1.79
C GLU A 130 2.84 -1.99 -2.14
N ILE A 131 3.99 -2.60 -2.42
CA ILE A 131 5.21 -1.88 -2.83
C ILE A 131 5.05 -1.27 -4.23
N GLU A 132 4.41 -1.97 -5.16
CA GLU A 132 4.15 -1.47 -6.52
C GLU A 132 3.16 -0.28 -6.51
N GLU A 133 2.05 -0.37 -5.78
CA GLU A 133 1.09 0.73 -5.61
C GLU A 133 1.72 1.94 -4.90
N ASN A 134 2.53 1.71 -3.85
CA ASN A 134 3.24 2.77 -3.15
C ASN A 134 4.28 3.45 -4.06
N ASN A 135 5.01 2.68 -4.87
CA ASN A 135 5.93 3.21 -5.88
C ASN A 135 5.21 4.07 -6.91
N GLU A 136 4.06 3.63 -7.44
CA GLU A 136 3.29 4.41 -8.42
C GLU A 136 2.75 5.71 -7.79
N ARG A 137 2.17 5.62 -6.58
CA ARG A 137 1.65 6.78 -5.84
C ARG A 137 2.73 7.84 -5.60
N VAL A 138 3.91 7.44 -5.11
CA VAL A 138 4.98 8.38 -4.81
C VAL A 138 5.63 8.92 -6.10
N THR A 139 5.71 8.12 -7.17
CA THR A 139 6.15 8.62 -8.48
C THR A 139 5.23 9.73 -9.01
N LYS A 140 3.91 9.63 -8.81
CA LYS A 140 2.94 10.69 -9.15
C LYS A 140 3.14 11.95 -8.30
N GLU A 141 3.43 11.81 -7.00
CA GLU A 141 3.76 12.95 -6.14
C GLU A 141 5.08 13.63 -6.57
N ILE A 142 6.14 12.85 -6.83
CA ILE A 142 7.43 13.32 -7.35
C ILE A 142 7.26 14.13 -8.64
N ASN A 143 6.47 13.62 -9.59
CA ASN A 143 6.22 14.32 -10.85
C ASN A 143 5.42 15.62 -10.65
N SER A 144 4.49 15.64 -9.69
CA SER A 144 3.74 16.84 -9.32
C SER A 144 4.65 17.90 -8.66
N LEU A 145 5.56 17.47 -7.78
CA LEU A 145 6.57 18.35 -7.17
C LEU A 145 7.59 18.87 -8.19
N LYS A 146 8.04 18.04 -9.14
CA LYS A 146 8.92 18.49 -10.24
C LYS A 146 8.27 19.57 -11.10
N LEU A 147 6.98 19.42 -11.44
CA LEU A 147 6.22 20.44 -12.17
C LEU A 147 6.06 21.75 -11.37
N TYR A 148 5.94 21.68 -10.05
CA TYR A 148 5.94 22.87 -9.20
C TYR A 148 7.33 23.53 -9.11
N LEU A 149 8.39 22.71 -9.04
CA LEU A 149 9.78 23.11 -8.88
C LEU A 149 10.52 23.29 -10.23
N ASN A 150 9.79 23.58 -11.32
CA ASN A 150 10.28 23.64 -12.71
C ASN A 150 11.54 24.52 -12.95
N ASP A 151 11.87 25.44 -12.05
CA ASP A 151 13.08 26.28 -12.15
C ASP A 151 14.36 25.59 -11.60
N VAL A 152 14.23 24.44 -10.93
CA VAL A 152 15.34 23.65 -10.39
C VAL A 152 15.82 22.64 -11.44
N LYS A 153 17.11 22.71 -11.79
CA LYS A 153 17.74 21.76 -12.72
C LYS A 153 18.02 20.42 -12.04
N TYR A 154 17.06 19.50 -12.12
CA TYR A 154 17.28 18.09 -11.78
C TYR A 154 18.18 17.42 -12.82
N LYS A 155 19.06 16.53 -12.35
CA LYS A 155 19.61 15.47 -13.19
C LYS A 155 18.66 14.28 -13.08
N GLU A 156 18.26 13.71 -14.21
CA GLU A 156 17.50 12.47 -14.21
C GLU A 156 18.45 11.31 -13.90
N ASN A 157 18.15 10.56 -12.83
CA ASN A 157 18.93 9.38 -12.44
C ASN A 157 18.48 8.17 -13.28
N GLU A 158 18.98 8.06 -14.51
CA GLU A 158 18.67 6.95 -15.43
C GLU A 158 19.01 5.56 -14.83
N GLU A 159 19.90 5.49 -13.84
CA GLU A 159 20.36 4.27 -13.16
C GLU A 159 19.30 3.55 -12.28
N MET A 160 18.06 4.04 -12.16
CA MET A 160 17.00 3.34 -11.41
C MET A 160 16.53 2.02 -12.06
N LEU A 161 16.86 1.76 -13.32
CA LEU A 161 16.28 0.67 -14.13
C LEU A 161 16.68 -0.77 -13.72
N THR A 162 17.65 -0.97 -12.83
CA THR A 162 18.24 -2.29 -12.52
C THR A 162 17.96 -2.80 -11.10
N LYS A 163 17.19 -2.06 -10.29
CA LYS A 163 17.01 -2.32 -8.84
C LYS A 163 15.74 -3.13 -8.55
N ASN A 164 15.77 -3.92 -7.48
CA ASN A 164 14.60 -4.63 -6.98
C ASN A 164 13.53 -3.66 -6.45
N LEU A 165 12.30 -4.14 -6.22
CA LEU A 165 11.18 -3.27 -5.86
C LEU A 165 11.37 -2.55 -4.52
N TYR A 166 12.06 -3.16 -3.56
CA TYR A 166 12.35 -2.56 -2.26
C TYR A 166 13.39 -1.43 -2.36
N ASP A 167 14.54 -1.67 -2.99
CA ASP A 167 15.58 -0.64 -3.19
C ASP A 167 15.06 0.52 -4.04
N LYS A 168 14.24 0.20 -5.07
CA LYS A 168 13.54 1.21 -5.88
C LYS A 168 12.58 2.05 -5.02
N ASN A 169 11.85 1.46 -4.07
CA ASN A 169 11.00 2.21 -3.14
C ASN A 169 11.84 3.12 -2.23
N VAL A 170 12.95 2.61 -1.68
CA VAL A 170 13.86 3.38 -0.83
C VAL A 170 14.46 4.58 -1.57
N GLU A 171 14.78 4.45 -2.86
CA GLU A 171 15.30 5.57 -3.67
C GLU A 171 14.21 6.57 -4.08
N ILE A 172 13.02 6.10 -4.47
CA ILE A 172 11.84 6.94 -4.71
C ILE A 172 11.49 7.77 -3.46
N GLN A 173 11.53 7.18 -2.26
CA GLN A 173 11.32 7.90 -1.00
C GLN A 173 12.41 8.93 -0.70
N LYS A 174 13.68 8.64 -1.02
CA LYS A 174 14.78 9.63 -0.89
C LYS A 174 14.59 10.81 -1.84
N GLU A 175 14.20 10.56 -3.08
CA GLU A 175 13.93 11.62 -4.06
C GLU A 175 12.73 12.48 -3.64
N LEU A 176 11.64 11.86 -3.15
CA LEU A 176 10.49 12.57 -2.62
C LEU A 176 10.87 13.52 -1.47
N ASN A 177 11.64 13.04 -0.49
CA ASN A 177 12.04 13.84 0.65
C ASN A 177 12.95 15.00 0.23
N PHE A 178 13.89 14.78 -0.68
CA PHE A 178 14.72 15.84 -1.26
C PHE A 178 13.88 16.91 -1.99
N LEU A 179 12.85 16.51 -2.74
CA LEU A 179 11.94 17.46 -3.40
C LEU A 179 11.12 18.28 -2.40
N ARG A 180 10.65 17.65 -1.31
CA ARG A 180 9.93 18.34 -0.22
C ARG A 180 10.85 19.32 0.54
N GLU A 181 12.11 18.97 0.79
CA GLU A 181 13.12 19.88 1.34
C GLU A 181 13.34 21.09 0.42
N LYS A 182 13.47 20.87 -0.91
CA LYS A 182 13.61 21.96 -1.88
C LYS A 182 12.36 22.83 -2.06
N LEU A 183 11.16 22.28 -1.87
CA LEU A 183 9.94 23.08 -1.78
C LEU A 183 9.97 24.00 -0.56
N ASN A 184 10.27 23.46 0.62
CA ASN A 184 10.36 24.25 1.86
C ASN A 184 11.46 25.32 1.80
N GLU A 185 12.62 25.05 1.19
CA GLU A 185 13.64 26.08 0.90
C GLU A 185 13.07 27.22 0.04
N GLN A 186 12.32 26.90 -1.02
CA GLN A 186 11.70 27.91 -1.88
C GLN A 186 10.63 28.73 -1.16
N GLU A 187 9.77 28.10 -0.36
CA GLU A 187 8.73 28.81 0.41
C GLU A 187 9.32 29.74 1.47
N CYS A 188 10.42 29.32 2.13
CA CYS A 188 11.21 30.18 3.00
C CYS A 188 11.79 31.39 2.25
N LEU A 189 12.32 31.20 1.04
CA LEU A 189 12.84 32.29 0.21
C LEU A 189 11.75 33.25 -0.27
N ARG A 190 10.59 32.74 -0.72
CA ARG A 190 9.43 33.60 -1.07
C ARG A 190 8.99 34.44 0.14
N THR A 191 8.86 33.81 1.31
CA THR A 191 8.51 34.51 2.57
C THR A 191 9.50 35.63 2.91
N PHE A 192 10.81 35.36 2.81
CA PHE A 192 11.85 36.38 3.00
C PHE A 192 11.69 37.56 2.03
N PHE A 193 11.48 37.31 0.73
CA PHE A 193 11.28 38.38 -0.24
C PHE A 193 9.97 39.15 -0.02
N TYR A 194 8.86 38.49 0.32
CA TYR A 194 7.60 39.17 0.66
C TYR A 194 7.80 40.18 1.79
N THR A 195 8.43 39.79 2.90
CA THR A 195 8.74 40.73 4.00
C THR A 195 9.63 41.89 3.54
N LYS A 196 10.66 41.63 2.72
CA LYS A 196 11.54 42.70 2.21
C LYS A 196 10.83 43.68 1.27
N ILE A 197 9.96 43.17 0.40
CA ILE A 197 9.15 43.99 -0.51
C ILE A 197 8.11 44.80 0.28
N GLU A 198 7.47 44.22 1.30
CA GLU A 198 6.52 44.89 2.19
C GLU A 198 7.18 46.00 3.02
N ASP A 199 8.38 45.76 3.56
CA ASP A 199 9.15 46.78 4.29
C ASP A 199 9.60 47.93 3.37
N ALA A 200 10.01 47.61 2.13
CA ALA A 200 10.31 48.64 1.12
C ALA A 200 9.06 49.44 0.74
N ALA A 201 7.89 48.78 0.64
CA ALA A 201 6.61 49.43 0.35
C ALA A 201 6.21 50.41 1.46
N LYS A 202 6.38 50.05 2.74
CA LYS A 202 6.16 50.94 3.90
C LYS A 202 7.02 52.20 3.85
N VAL A 203 8.29 52.08 3.44
CA VAL A 203 9.22 53.23 3.28
C VAL A 203 8.81 54.15 2.12
N LEU A 204 8.21 53.60 1.07
CA LEU A 204 7.70 54.33 -0.11
C LEU A 204 6.25 54.81 0.03
N GLU A 205 5.54 54.40 1.09
CA GLU A 205 4.08 54.54 1.24
C GLU A 205 3.28 54.01 0.03
N GLU A 206 3.83 52.99 -0.66
CA GLU A 206 3.16 52.27 -1.75
C GLU A 206 2.36 51.08 -1.21
N LYS A 207 1.22 50.76 -1.83
CA LYS A 207 0.54 49.46 -1.65
C LYS A 207 1.03 48.51 -2.72
N ILE A 208 1.42 47.31 -2.32
CA ILE A 208 1.78 46.19 -3.21
C ILE A 208 0.81 45.05 -2.89
N ASP A 209 0.22 44.49 -3.94
CA ASP A 209 -0.58 43.26 -3.87
C ASP A 209 0.29 42.10 -4.35
N PHE A 210 0.33 41.02 -3.59
CA PHE A 210 1.13 39.82 -3.86
C PHE A 210 0.26 38.67 -4.36
N ASN A 211 0.81 37.82 -5.21
CA ASN A 211 0.21 36.56 -5.65
C ASN A 211 1.12 35.39 -5.31
N PHE A 212 0.63 34.42 -4.53
CA PHE A 212 1.39 33.26 -4.05
C PHE A 212 2.04 32.39 -5.16
N SER A 213 1.61 32.52 -6.42
CA SER A 213 2.24 31.89 -7.59
C SER A 213 3.50 32.60 -8.13
N GLU A 214 3.94 33.70 -7.52
CA GLU A 214 5.12 34.46 -7.94
C GLU A 214 6.42 33.66 -7.79
N LYS A 215 7.28 33.70 -8.81
CA LYS A 215 8.58 33.03 -8.81
C LYS A 215 9.59 33.83 -8.00
N ILE A 216 10.57 33.13 -7.39
CA ILE A 216 11.62 33.75 -6.57
C ILE A 216 12.41 34.82 -7.36
N TYR A 217 12.67 34.59 -8.65
CA TYR A 217 13.33 35.56 -9.52
C TYR A 217 12.50 36.85 -9.72
N ASP A 218 11.19 36.73 -9.86
CA ASP A 218 10.30 37.89 -10.02
C ASP A 218 10.19 38.68 -8.71
N LEU A 219 10.12 37.99 -7.57
CA LEU A 219 10.18 38.60 -6.24
C LEU A 219 11.52 39.31 -5.97
N GLU A 220 12.65 38.69 -6.33
CA GLU A 220 13.98 39.33 -6.24
C GLU A 220 14.04 40.59 -7.11
N ARG A 221 13.52 40.52 -8.34
CA ARG A 221 13.42 41.65 -9.26
C ARG A 221 12.51 42.76 -8.73
N MET A 222 11.39 42.43 -8.10
CA MET A 222 10.48 43.38 -7.43
C MET A 222 11.17 44.06 -6.25
N ASN A 223 11.84 43.29 -5.39
CA ASN A 223 12.61 43.81 -4.27
C ASN A 223 13.72 44.78 -4.73
N ASN A 224 14.52 44.38 -5.72
CA ASN A 224 15.58 45.21 -6.29
C ASN A 224 15.02 46.48 -6.97
N SER A 225 13.83 46.40 -7.60
CA SER A 225 13.12 47.57 -8.14
C SER A 225 12.74 48.57 -7.04
N GLN A 226 12.12 48.10 -5.95
CA GLN A 226 11.71 48.98 -4.85
C GLN A 226 12.91 49.57 -4.09
N ILE A 227 13.97 48.78 -3.87
CA ILE A 227 15.23 49.29 -3.30
C ILE A 227 15.83 50.40 -4.20
N ASN A 228 15.78 50.23 -5.53
CA ASN A 228 16.24 51.27 -6.46
C ASN A 228 15.37 52.54 -6.42
N LYS A 229 14.04 52.42 -6.32
CA LYS A 229 13.17 53.60 -6.07
C LYS A 229 13.56 54.32 -4.78
N ILE A 230 13.70 53.60 -3.66
CA ILE A 230 14.12 54.19 -2.37
C ILE A 230 15.44 54.94 -2.52
N ASN A 231 16.43 54.34 -3.21
CA ASN A 231 17.73 54.97 -3.42
C ASN A 231 17.68 56.21 -4.32
N ILE A 232 16.80 56.25 -5.33
CA ILE A 232 16.57 57.43 -6.17
C ILE A 232 15.87 58.52 -5.35
N ASN A 233 14.76 58.18 -4.70
CA ASN A 233 13.95 59.11 -3.91
C ASN A 233 14.74 59.72 -2.75
N LYS A 234 15.58 58.91 -2.07
CA LYS A 234 16.49 59.38 -1.03
C LYS A 234 17.54 60.36 -1.56
N LYS A 235 18.16 60.08 -2.72
CA LYS A 235 19.13 61.00 -3.34
C LYS A 235 18.48 62.33 -3.72
N GLU A 236 17.28 62.29 -4.30
CA GLU A 236 16.56 63.52 -4.65
C GLU A 236 16.17 64.32 -3.40
N PHE A 237 15.66 63.65 -2.36
CA PHE A 237 15.33 64.28 -1.08
C PHE A 237 16.53 65.00 -0.44
N GLU A 238 17.68 64.33 -0.33
CA GLU A 238 18.88 64.95 0.26
C GLU A 238 19.45 66.10 -0.58
N LEU A 239 19.35 66.03 -1.93
CA LEU A 239 19.74 67.14 -2.81
C LEU A 239 18.86 68.38 -2.60
N ILE A 240 17.53 68.22 -2.56
CA ILE A 240 16.59 69.33 -2.31
C ILE A 240 16.82 69.89 -0.90
N LYS A 241 16.97 69.03 0.10
CA LYS A 241 17.25 69.42 1.49
C LYS A 241 18.54 70.24 1.62
N LEU A 242 19.61 69.88 0.91
CA LEU A 242 20.86 70.65 0.87
C LEU A 242 20.66 72.02 0.20
N GLN A 243 19.91 72.11 -0.90
CA GLN A 243 19.60 73.38 -1.55
C GLN A 243 18.76 74.30 -0.64
N VAL A 244 17.72 73.75 0.01
CA VAL A 244 16.89 74.44 1.01
C VAL A 244 17.74 74.96 2.18
N PHE A 245 18.66 74.15 2.71
CA PHE A 245 19.58 74.57 3.76
C PHE A 245 20.49 75.73 3.32
N ASN A 246 21.03 75.67 2.10
CA ASN A 246 21.86 76.74 1.54
C ASN A 246 21.06 78.04 1.38
N TYR A 247 19.80 77.99 0.90
CA TYR A 247 18.92 79.16 0.88
C TYR A 247 18.61 79.69 2.28
N LYS A 248 18.32 78.81 3.26
CA LYS A 248 18.07 79.20 4.66
C LYS A 248 19.24 79.96 5.26
N LYS A 249 20.47 79.53 4.96
CA LYS A 249 21.73 80.17 5.40
C LYS A 249 22.03 81.48 4.66
N LEU A 250 21.82 81.55 3.34
CA LEU A 250 22.16 82.72 2.53
C LEU A 250 21.23 83.92 2.76
N PHE A 251 19.94 83.66 2.99
CA PHE A 251 18.90 84.70 3.04
C PHE A 251 18.33 84.94 4.45
N ASP A 252 18.92 84.35 5.49
CA ASP A 252 18.41 84.30 6.87
C ASP A 252 16.90 84.05 6.92
N LEU A 253 16.52 82.82 6.61
CA LEU A 253 15.12 82.38 6.51
C LEU A 253 14.67 81.60 7.75
N ASN A 254 15.31 81.82 8.90
CA ASN A 254 15.06 81.03 10.11
C ASN A 254 13.59 81.06 10.56
N ASN A 255 12.87 82.15 10.32
CA ASN A 255 11.47 82.35 10.72
C ASN A 255 10.47 82.21 9.53
N VAL A 256 10.85 81.55 8.43
CA VAL A 256 10.06 81.50 7.18
C VAL A 256 9.43 80.13 6.91
N PHE A 257 9.94 79.08 7.56
CA PHE A 257 9.44 77.72 7.47
C PHE A 257 8.23 77.53 8.40
N THR A 258 7.31 76.64 8.05
CA THR A 258 6.31 76.13 9.01
C THR A 258 6.89 74.94 9.79
N ASP A 259 6.31 74.64 10.96
CA ASP A 259 6.68 73.46 11.75
C ASP A 259 6.52 72.15 10.93
N GLU A 260 5.54 72.11 10.03
CA GLU A 260 5.31 70.99 9.10
C GLU A 260 6.46 70.85 8.09
N GLU A 261 6.93 71.96 7.49
CA GLU A 261 8.07 71.95 6.56
C GLU A 261 9.38 71.59 7.28
N GLU A 262 9.60 72.09 8.49
CA GLU A 262 10.73 71.68 9.34
C GLU A 262 10.64 70.18 9.67
N HIS A 263 9.45 69.64 9.96
CA HIS A 263 9.25 68.21 10.19
C HIS A 263 9.58 67.38 8.93
N ILE A 264 9.09 67.80 7.77
CA ILE A 264 9.35 67.16 6.47
C ILE A 264 10.85 67.19 6.13
N LEU A 265 11.53 68.32 6.30
CA LEU A 265 12.97 68.46 6.06
C LEU A 265 13.82 67.61 7.02
N ASN A 266 13.37 67.45 8.26
CA ASN A 266 14.04 66.60 9.23
C ASN A 266 13.85 65.10 8.94
N ASN A 267 12.70 64.67 8.41
CA ASN A 267 12.38 63.29 7.98
C ASN A 267 12.87 62.20 8.96
N LYS A 268 12.47 62.33 10.22
CA LYS A 268 12.91 61.43 11.31
C LYS A 268 12.41 59.99 11.15
N GLU A 269 11.36 59.78 10.35
CA GLU A 269 10.78 58.46 10.06
C GLU A 269 11.53 57.71 8.94
N GLY A 270 12.45 58.36 8.21
CA GLY A 270 13.21 57.73 7.14
C GLY A 270 12.38 57.30 5.92
N LYS A 271 11.21 57.93 5.71
CA LYS A 271 10.30 57.65 4.60
C LYS A 271 10.73 58.41 3.35
N TYR A 272 10.56 57.79 2.19
CA TYR A 272 10.96 58.35 0.90
C TYR A 272 9.84 58.21 -0.14
N SER A 273 8.59 58.39 0.29
CA SER A 273 7.41 58.33 -0.58
C SER A 273 7.39 59.45 -1.62
N ASN A 274 6.75 59.18 -2.76
CA ASN A 274 6.54 60.19 -3.80
C ASN A 274 5.70 61.38 -3.27
N ARG A 275 4.86 61.16 -2.26
CA ARG A 275 4.13 62.23 -1.55
C ARG A 275 5.09 63.17 -0.81
N ILE A 276 6.02 62.63 -0.02
CA ILE A 276 7.03 63.44 0.70
C ILE A 276 7.91 64.21 -0.29
N LEU A 277 8.28 63.60 -1.42
CA LEU A 277 9.01 64.29 -2.50
C LEU A 277 8.20 65.43 -3.14
N ILE A 278 6.89 65.27 -3.32
CA ILE A 278 6.02 66.33 -3.84
C ILE A 278 5.94 67.50 -2.85
N GLU A 279 5.79 67.23 -1.55
CA GLU A 279 5.73 68.30 -0.54
C GLU A 279 7.07 69.04 -0.39
N ILE A 280 8.22 68.34 -0.31
CA ILE A 280 9.53 69.04 -0.24
C ILE A 280 9.83 69.83 -1.54
N LYS A 281 9.36 69.37 -2.71
CA LYS A 281 9.45 70.14 -3.97
C LYS A 281 8.60 71.41 -3.94
N LYS A 282 7.37 71.36 -3.41
CA LYS A 282 6.54 72.55 -3.19
C LYS A 282 7.21 73.53 -2.22
N THR A 283 7.74 73.04 -1.10
CA THR A 283 8.50 73.82 -0.11
C THR A 283 9.71 74.49 -0.76
N PHE A 284 10.48 73.76 -1.56
CA PHE A 284 11.61 74.31 -2.30
C PHE A 284 11.19 75.45 -3.25
N VAL A 285 10.16 75.26 -4.08
CA VAL A 285 9.67 76.31 -5.00
C VAL A 285 9.13 77.53 -4.23
N ARG A 286 8.45 77.32 -3.08
CA ARG A 286 8.00 78.39 -2.19
C ARG A 286 9.17 79.23 -1.67
N ILE A 287 10.23 78.56 -1.22
CA ILE A 287 11.45 79.19 -0.70
C ILE A 287 12.21 79.91 -1.82
N GLU A 288 12.38 79.27 -2.98
CA GLU A 288 13.09 79.85 -4.12
C GLU A 288 12.41 81.14 -4.61
N LYS A 289 11.07 81.19 -4.61
CA LYS A 289 10.31 82.42 -4.85
C LYS A 289 10.58 83.49 -3.79
N ILE A 290 10.58 83.15 -2.49
CA ILE A 290 10.88 84.11 -1.41
C ILE A 290 12.34 84.61 -1.50
N CYS A 291 13.28 83.76 -1.89
CA CYS A 291 14.66 84.13 -2.18
C CYS A 291 14.75 85.11 -3.36
N LYS A 292 14.06 84.84 -4.47
CA LYS A 292 13.97 85.75 -5.62
C LYS A 292 13.36 87.10 -5.23
N GLU A 293 12.30 87.12 -4.41
CA GLU A 293 11.70 88.36 -3.90
C GLU A 293 12.63 89.13 -2.94
N LYS A 294 13.33 88.45 -2.02
CA LYS A 294 14.35 89.07 -1.15
C LYS A 294 15.52 89.61 -1.96
N TYR A 295 16.02 88.83 -2.92
CA TYR A 295 17.12 89.21 -3.81
C TYR A 295 16.76 90.44 -4.64
N ASN A 296 15.58 90.47 -5.28
CA ASN A 296 15.14 91.62 -6.05
C ASN A 296 14.99 92.88 -5.17
N LYS A 297 14.50 92.76 -3.93
CA LYS A 297 14.44 93.88 -2.97
C LYS A 297 15.83 94.38 -2.56
N MET A 298 16.79 93.47 -2.31
CA MET A 298 18.18 93.84 -2.07
C MET A 298 18.83 94.50 -3.30
N TYR A 299 18.62 93.93 -4.49
CA TYR A 299 19.18 94.42 -5.73
C TYR A 299 18.67 95.84 -6.06
N VAL A 300 17.36 96.09 -5.97
CA VAL A 300 16.79 97.44 -6.14
C VAL A 300 17.41 98.41 -5.14
N LYS A 301 17.47 98.06 -3.84
CA LYS A 301 18.09 98.91 -2.81
C LYS A 301 19.57 99.20 -3.08
N TYR A 302 20.35 98.20 -3.51
CA TYR A 302 21.76 98.41 -3.87
C TYR A 302 21.91 99.25 -5.14
N THR A 303 21.05 99.08 -6.14
CA THR A 303 21.03 99.93 -7.34
C THR A 303 20.67 101.37 -6.99
N GLU A 304 19.70 101.60 -6.10
CA GLU A 304 19.36 102.93 -5.56
C GLU A 304 20.55 103.55 -4.80
N GLU A 305 21.20 102.79 -3.92
CA GLU A 305 22.40 103.24 -3.18
C GLU A 305 23.57 103.56 -4.11
N ILE A 306 23.81 102.75 -5.15
CA ILE A 306 24.84 102.99 -6.18
C ILE A 306 24.50 104.23 -7.00
N ILE A 307 23.24 104.46 -7.37
CA ILE A 307 22.80 105.67 -8.09
C ILE A 307 22.99 106.91 -7.21
N LEU A 308 22.63 106.85 -5.92
CA LEU A 308 22.86 107.94 -4.97
C LEU A 308 24.36 108.22 -4.78
N LEU A 309 25.20 107.18 -4.69
CA LEU A 309 26.65 107.32 -4.59
C LEU A 309 27.23 107.94 -5.88
N LYS A 310 26.84 107.44 -7.05
CA LYS A 310 27.23 107.96 -8.37
C LYS A 310 26.87 109.43 -8.51
N ASN A 311 25.64 109.82 -8.16
CA ASN A 311 25.19 111.21 -8.19
C ASN A 311 25.96 112.10 -7.20
N SER A 312 26.30 111.59 -6.01
CA SER A 312 27.13 112.32 -5.03
C SER A 312 28.56 112.55 -5.54
N VAL A 313 29.16 111.54 -6.21
CA VAL A 313 30.48 111.65 -6.84
C VAL A 313 30.45 112.63 -8.01
N TYR A 314 29.48 112.53 -8.93
CA TYR A 314 29.33 113.50 -10.04
C TYR A 314 29.21 114.94 -9.54
N LYS A 315 28.42 115.19 -8.50
CA LYS A 315 28.27 116.54 -7.91
C LYS A 315 29.60 117.06 -7.35
N LYS A 316 30.39 116.22 -6.67
CA LYS A 316 31.72 116.60 -6.18
C LYS A 316 32.73 116.83 -7.30
N LEU A 317 32.67 116.06 -8.39
CA LEU A 317 33.54 116.27 -9.56
C LEU A 317 33.20 117.58 -10.29
N GLN A 318 31.91 117.97 -10.34
CA GLN A 318 31.48 119.29 -10.81
C GLN A 318 31.98 120.43 -9.91
N GLU A 319 31.99 120.23 -8.58
CA GLU A 319 32.50 121.19 -7.61
C GLU A 319 34.03 121.39 -7.66
N ILE A 320 34.77 120.55 -8.40
CA ILE A 320 36.24 120.60 -8.56
C ILE A 320 36.64 120.91 -10.02
N ASP A 321 35.66 121.18 -10.91
CA ASP A 321 35.86 121.56 -12.31
C ASP A 321 36.62 120.50 -13.16
N LEU A 322 36.49 119.22 -12.78
CA LEU A 322 37.21 118.08 -13.37
C LEU A 322 36.41 117.28 -14.43
N LEU A 323 35.23 117.73 -14.85
CA LEU A 323 34.48 117.08 -15.94
C LEU A 323 34.93 117.59 -17.31
N ASP A 324 36.06 117.07 -17.78
CA ASP A 324 36.30 117.00 -19.23
C ASP A 324 35.26 116.04 -19.87
N ASP A 325 34.79 116.37 -21.08
CA ASP A 325 33.64 115.70 -21.71
C ASP A 325 33.94 114.25 -22.12
N THR A 326 35.21 113.91 -22.26
CA THR A 326 35.72 112.59 -22.68
C THR A 326 35.40 111.46 -21.69
N LEU A 327 35.44 111.73 -20.38
CA LEU A 327 35.25 110.72 -19.32
C LEU A 327 33.82 110.18 -19.22
N LYS A 328 32.83 110.80 -19.87
CA LYS A 328 31.41 110.45 -19.74
C LYS A 328 31.01 109.16 -20.48
N ILE A 329 31.85 108.66 -21.38
CA ILE A 329 31.47 107.62 -22.36
C ILE A 329 31.89 106.20 -21.92
N GLU A 330 33.10 106.03 -21.39
CA GLU A 330 33.66 104.69 -21.13
C GLU A 330 33.09 104.01 -19.86
N GLU A 331 32.70 104.76 -18.83
CA GLU A 331 32.02 104.18 -17.65
C GLU A 331 30.57 103.72 -17.94
N PHE A 332 29.97 104.16 -19.05
CA PHE A 332 28.55 103.92 -19.33
C PHE A 332 28.31 102.61 -20.09
N THR A 333 29.27 102.12 -20.86
CA THR A 333 29.17 100.84 -21.59
C THR A 333 29.30 99.65 -20.65
N PHE A 334 30.29 99.66 -19.76
CA PHE A 334 30.61 98.57 -18.82
C PHE A 334 29.44 98.15 -17.91
N LEU A 335 28.49 99.07 -17.65
CA LEU A 335 27.30 98.82 -16.83
C LEU A 335 26.13 98.15 -17.59
N ASN A 336 26.06 98.27 -18.91
CA ASN A 336 24.98 97.66 -19.71
C ASN A 336 25.23 96.17 -19.97
N ASP A 337 26.47 95.81 -20.33
CA ASP A 337 26.83 94.42 -20.68
C ASP A 337 26.59 93.44 -19.52
N PHE A 338 26.64 93.93 -18.28
CA PHE A 338 26.37 93.13 -17.08
C PHE A 338 24.88 92.78 -16.89
N TYR A 339 23.96 93.48 -17.58
CA TYR A 339 22.52 93.35 -17.37
C TYR A 339 21.88 92.23 -18.21
N GLU A 340 22.29 92.07 -19.48
CA GLU A 340 21.65 91.13 -20.43
C GLU A 340 21.78 89.65 -20.03
N ILE A 341 22.92 89.27 -19.42
CA ILE A 341 23.30 87.87 -19.15
C ILE A 341 22.32 87.17 -18.16
N SER A 342 21.57 87.93 -17.38
CA SER A 342 20.83 87.43 -16.20
C SER A 342 19.42 86.83 -16.46
N THR A 343 18.94 86.76 -17.71
CA THR A 343 17.48 86.81 -18.00
C THR A 343 16.80 85.61 -18.67
N LYS A 344 17.46 84.45 -18.89
CA LYS A 344 16.89 83.31 -19.65
C LYS A 344 16.85 81.96 -18.90
N PRO A 345 15.65 81.43 -18.55
CA PRO A 345 15.43 80.03 -18.19
C PRO A 345 14.91 79.18 -19.37
N CYS A 346 15.04 77.85 -19.29
CA CYS A 346 14.52 76.88 -20.28
C CYS A 346 13.76 75.74 -19.60
N GLU A 347 12.67 75.27 -20.23
CA GLU A 347 11.94 74.04 -19.87
C GLU A 347 11.44 73.33 -21.14
N SER A 348 11.34 72.00 -21.12
CA SER A 348 10.53 71.25 -22.10
C SER A 348 10.12 69.84 -21.63
N ASN A 349 8.80 69.60 -21.65
CA ASN A 349 8.13 68.31 -21.95
C ASN A 349 8.32 67.07 -21.04
N LYS A 350 7.48 66.02 -21.10
CA LYS A 350 5.99 65.86 -21.20
C LYS A 350 5.67 64.38 -21.48
N ASN A 351 4.52 63.88 -20.96
CA ASN A 351 3.66 62.82 -21.57
C ASN A 351 4.29 61.41 -21.76
N ASP A 352 3.59 60.28 -21.99
CA ASP A 352 2.18 59.83 -21.82
C ASP A 352 2.17 58.27 -21.69
N ALA A 353 1.01 57.62 -21.47
CA ALA A 353 0.88 56.16 -21.31
C ALA A 353 -0.32 55.53 -22.08
N ILE A 354 -0.18 54.27 -22.57
CA ILE A 354 -1.18 53.54 -23.40
C ILE A 354 -1.16 52.00 -23.16
N ASN A 355 -2.33 51.40 -22.87
CA ASN A 355 -3.04 50.18 -23.38
C ASN A 355 -2.26 49.06 -24.19
N VAL A 356 -2.59 47.74 -24.25
CA VAL A 356 -3.74 46.90 -23.75
C VAL A 356 -3.53 45.34 -23.94
N ILE A 357 -4.13 44.51 -23.05
CA ILE A 357 -4.62 43.07 -23.15
C ILE A 357 -3.68 41.89 -23.57
N GLY A 358 -3.89 40.71 -22.95
CA GLY A 358 -3.30 39.38 -23.25
C GLY A 358 -4.23 38.18 -22.88
N ASP A 359 -3.82 36.93 -23.18
CA ASP A 359 -4.64 35.67 -23.19
C ASP A 359 -3.68 34.40 -23.09
N SER A 360 -4.02 33.09 -22.99
CA SER A 360 -5.28 32.29 -22.94
C SER A 360 -5.07 30.81 -22.47
N SER A 361 -6.14 29.98 -22.49
CA SER A 361 -6.19 28.48 -22.61
C SER A 361 -5.85 27.58 -21.37
N SER A 362 -6.23 26.28 -21.21
CA SER A 362 -7.35 25.40 -21.70
C SER A 362 -7.32 23.96 -21.06
N ILE A 363 -8.37 23.10 -21.25
CA ILE A 363 -8.42 21.58 -21.17
C ILE A 363 -8.43 20.86 -19.77
N ILE A 364 -8.84 19.57 -19.54
CA ILE A 364 -10.09 18.76 -19.83
C ILE A 364 -10.16 17.39 -19.04
N SER A 365 -11.35 16.72 -18.98
CA SER A 365 -11.69 15.29 -18.58
C SER A 365 -11.37 14.77 -17.14
N CYS A 366 -11.66 13.53 -16.65
CA CYS A 366 -12.19 12.22 -17.17
C CYS A 366 -12.89 11.32 -16.08
N GLU A 367 -13.22 10.03 -16.36
CA GLU A 367 -14.06 9.08 -15.54
C GLU A 367 -13.58 7.57 -15.59
N ILE A 368 -14.12 6.46 -14.99
CA ILE A 368 -15.27 6.10 -14.07
C ILE A 368 -15.13 4.68 -13.37
N LYS A 369 -15.78 4.46 -12.19
CA LYS A 369 -16.28 3.21 -11.44
C LYS A 369 -15.49 1.86 -11.28
N SER A 370 -15.80 1.13 -10.18
CA SER A 370 -15.32 -0.23 -9.79
C SER A 370 -16.38 -1.12 -9.09
N ILE A 371 -16.32 -2.47 -9.21
CA ILE A 371 -16.99 -3.51 -8.37
C ILE A 371 -16.20 -4.84 -8.40
N LYS A 372 -16.02 -5.55 -7.27
CA LYS A 372 -15.96 -7.04 -7.14
C LYS A 372 -15.84 -7.50 -5.67
N ASN A 373 -16.66 -8.47 -5.26
CA ASN A 373 -16.52 -9.31 -4.06
C ASN A 373 -17.57 -10.45 -4.16
N GLU A 374 -17.14 -11.71 -4.21
CA GLU A 374 -17.94 -12.97 -4.13
C GLU A 374 -17.03 -14.13 -4.57
N HIS A 375 -16.41 -14.91 -3.67
CA HIS A 375 -15.61 -16.09 -4.08
C HIS A 375 -15.25 -17.17 -3.04
N GLU A 376 -15.57 -17.03 -1.74
CA GLU A 376 -15.08 -17.99 -0.72
C GLU A 376 -15.95 -19.25 -0.54
N ASP A 377 -17.29 -19.13 -0.61
CA ASP A 377 -18.28 -20.19 -0.33
C ASP A 377 -18.15 -21.50 -1.15
N ILE A 378 -17.31 -21.49 -2.19
CA ILE A 378 -17.20 -22.62 -3.14
C ILE A 378 -16.26 -23.72 -2.63
N LYS A 379 -15.30 -23.41 -1.73
CA LYS A 379 -14.28 -24.39 -1.29
C LYS A 379 -14.82 -25.45 -0.33
N GLU A 380 -15.66 -25.08 0.63
CA GLU A 380 -16.15 -25.99 1.67
C GLU A 380 -17.00 -27.15 1.12
N MET A 381 -17.77 -26.88 0.05
CA MET A 381 -18.77 -27.80 -0.48
C MET A 381 -18.17 -29.06 -1.12
N ASP A 382 -16.86 -29.11 -1.42
CA ASP A 382 -16.18 -30.32 -1.91
C ASP A 382 -15.49 -31.13 -0.78
N GLU A 383 -15.11 -30.51 0.33
CA GLU A 383 -14.57 -31.24 1.50
C GLU A 383 -15.68 -32.09 2.16
N ALA A 384 -16.87 -31.52 2.35
CA ALA A 384 -18.04 -32.21 2.93
C ALA A 384 -18.44 -33.47 2.14
N LYS A 385 -18.40 -33.42 0.80
CA LYS A 385 -18.72 -34.57 -0.08
C LYS A 385 -17.77 -35.75 0.14
N ASN A 386 -16.49 -35.48 0.41
CA ASN A 386 -15.48 -36.51 0.66
C ASN A 386 -15.67 -37.18 2.04
N ILE A 387 -16.06 -36.43 3.07
CA ILE A 387 -16.39 -36.97 4.40
C ILE A 387 -17.60 -37.92 4.29
N ILE A 388 -18.69 -37.45 3.68
CA ILE A 388 -19.93 -38.23 3.45
C ILE A 388 -19.66 -39.52 2.65
N PHE A 389 -18.68 -39.51 1.73
CA PHE A 389 -18.26 -40.72 1.02
C PHE A 389 -17.54 -41.72 1.93
N LEU A 390 -16.58 -41.27 2.74
CA LEU A 390 -15.82 -42.13 3.66
C LEU A 390 -16.70 -42.75 4.75
N GLU A 391 -17.65 -42.00 5.30
CA GLU A 391 -18.61 -42.52 6.29
C GLU A 391 -19.51 -43.62 5.70
N LYS A 392 -19.97 -43.47 4.44
CA LYS A 392 -20.72 -44.51 3.74
C LYS A 392 -19.90 -45.77 3.51
N GLN A 393 -18.61 -45.64 3.21
CA GLN A 393 -17.70 -46.79 3.09
C GLN A 393 -17.49 -47.49 4.45
N LYS A 394 -17.26 -46.71 5.52
CA LYS A 394 -17.14 -47.23 6.90
C LYS A 394 -18.37 -48.04 7.31
N ALA A 395 -19.57 -47.47 7.17
CA ALA A 395 -20.82 -48.15 7.52
C ALA A 395 -21.05 -49.42 6.67
N SER A 396 -20.63 -49.41 5.40
CA SER A 396 -20.70 -50.58 4.52
C SER A 396 -19.76 -51.70 4.98
N LEU A 397 -18.55 -51.36 5.45
CA LEU A 397 -17.58 -52.31 6.00
C LEU A 397 -18.01 -52.87 7.36
N GLU A 398 -18.55 -52.04 8.25
CA GLU A 398 -19.07 -52.47 9.56
C GLU A 398 -20.26 -53.43 9.41
N LYS A 399 -21.16 -53.16 8.46
CA LYS A 399 -22.22 -54.09 8.04
C LYS A 399 -21.64 -55.41 7.52
N LEU A 400 -20.67 -55.35 6.61
CA LEU A 400 -20.02 -56.53 6.01
C LEU A 400 -19.33 -57.41 7.07
N GLN A 401 -18.60 -56.81 8.01
CA GLN A 401 -17.94 -57.49 9.11
C GLN A 401 -18.97 -58.18 10.02
N THR A 402 -20.05 -57.48 10.37
CA THR A 402 -21.14 -58.03 11.20
C THR A 402 -21.80 -59.24 10.54
N GLN A 403 -22.13 -59.14 9.24
CA GLN A 403 -22.70 -60.26 8.47
C GLN A 403 -21.71 -61.45 8.38
N THR A 404 -20.41 -61.17 8.22
CA THR A 404 -19.36 -62.19 8.14
C THR A 404 -19.15 -62.92 9.48
N ASN A 405 -19.22 -62.20 10.61
CA ASN A 405 -19.10 -62.79 11.94
C ASN A 405 -20.28 -63.73 12.27
N VAL A 406 -21.51 -63.30 11.99
CA VAL A 406 -22.71 -64.17 12.12
C VAL A 406 -22.58 -65.41 11.23
N LEU A 407 -22.09 -65.26 10.00
CA LEU A 407 -21.87 -66.38 9.08
C LEU A 407 -20.76 -67.34 9.58
N LYS A 408 -19.67 -66.83 10.16
CA LYS A 408 -18.59 -67.59 10.82
C LYS A 408 -19.15 -68.46 11.95
N GLU A 409 -19.99 -67.88 12.82
CA GLU A 409 -20.68 -68.64 13.87
C GLU A 409 -21.62 -69.73 13.32
N LEU A 410 -22.43 -69.43 12.31
CA LEU A 410 -23.37 -70.40 11.73
C LEU A 410 -22.63 -71.57 11.07
N PHE A 411 -21.50 -71.34 10.40
CA PHE A 411 -20.67 -72.41 9.87
C PHE A 411 -20.05 -73.28 10.98
N VAL A 412 -19.64 -72.70 12.12
CA VAL A 412 -19.17 -73.48 13.28
C VAL A 412 -20.31 -74.31 13.88
N LYS A 413 -21.49 -73.72 14.09
CA LYS A 413 -22.69 -74.42 14.59
C LYS A 413 -23.08 -75.59 13.66
N ARG A 414 -23.09 -75.37 12.35
CA ARG A 414 -23.34 -76.41 11.32
C ARG A 414 -22.28 -77.51 11.34
N LYS A 415 -20.99 -77.17 11.35
CA LYS A 415 -19.88 -78.15 11.40
C LYS A 415 -19.97 -79.03 12.65
N ASN A 416 -20.25 -78.43 13.80
CA ASN A 416 -20.36 -79.16 15.07
C ASN A 416 -21.58 -80.09 15.08
N LEU A 417 -22.72 -79.66 14.53
CA LEU A 417 -23.90 -80.51 14.38
C LEU A 417 -23.67 -81.68 13.40
N LEU A 418 -23.03 -81.44 12.26
CA LEU A 418 -22.68 -82.51 11.31
C LEU A 418 -21.72 -83.53 11.93
N ASN A 419 -20.69 -83.08 12.66
CA ASN A 419 -19.78 -83.96 13.38
C ASN A 419 -20.53 -84.81 14.43
N ALA A 420 -21.49 -84.22 15.15
CA ALA A 420 -22.35 -84.95 16.08
C ALA A 420 -23.26 -85.96 15.37
N MET A 421 -23.81 -85.63 14.20
CA MET A 421 -24.63 -86.55 13.38
C MET A 421 -23.80 -87.72 12.81
N ILE A 422 -22.57 -87.48 12.38
CA ILE A 422 -21.65 -88.52 11.90
C ILE A 422 -21.24 -89.46 13.05
N ALA A 423 -20.90 -88.91 14.22
CA ALA A 423 -20.61 -89.70 15.42
C ALA A 423 -21.84 -90.51 15.89
N PHE A 424 -23.04 -89.91 15.79
CA PHE A 424 -24.31 -90.57 16.09
C PHE A 424 -24.59 -91.76 15.18
N GLU A 425 -24.55 -91.60 13.85
CA GLU A 425 -24.83 -92.71 12.92
C GLU A 425 -23.75 -93.81 12.97
N LYS A 426 -22.49 -93.45 13.30
CA LYS A 426 -21.43 -94.43 13.60
C LYS A 426 -21.76 -95.27 14.83
N ASN A 427 -22.27 -94.67 15.91
CA ASN A 427 -22.69 -95.39 17.11
C ASN A 427 -23.98 -96.19 16.86
N ALA A 428 -24.92 -95.64 16.09
CA ALA A 428 -26.17 -96.31 15.70
C ALA A 428 -25.91 -97.54 14.79
N SER A 429 -24.77 -97.60 14.12
CA SER A 429 -24.36 -98.75 13.31
C SER A 429 -23.80 -99.93 14.12
N ASP A 430 -23.42 -99.76 15.39
CA ASP A 430 -22.93 -100.89 16.22
C ASP A 430 -24.11 -101.76 16.70
N PRO A 431 -24.20 -103.06 16.31
CA PRO A 431 -25.24 -103.97 16.79
C PRO A 431 -25.21 -104.19 18.32
N LYS A 432 -24.12 -103.86 19.02
CA LYS A 432 -24.03 -103.95 20.49
C LYS A 432 -24.87 -102.90 21.21
N ARG A 433 -25.26 -101.78 20.57
CA ARG A 433 -26.05 -100.70 21.21
C ARG A 433 -27.34 -101.19 21.89
N LEU A 434 -27.96 -102.23 21.31
CA LEU A 434 -29.21 -102.81 21.80
C LEU A 434 -29.06 -103.57 23.14
N LYS A 435 -27.83 -103.75 23.64
CA LYS A 435 -27.54 -104.32 24.97
C LYS A 435 -27.39 -103.25 26.07
N GLY A 436 -27.59 -101.96 25.73
CA GLY A 436 -27.54 -100.84 26.67
C GLY A 436 -28.87 -100.54 27.38
N SER A 437 -28.88 -99.47 28.17
CA SER A 437 -30.11 -98.97 28.82
C SER A 437 -31.07 -98.36 27.79
N SER A 438 -32.38 -98.60 27.95
CA SER A 438 -33.43 -97.99 27.13
C SER A 438 -33.43 -96.46 27.15
N LEU A 439 -32.90 -95.83 28.21
CA LEU A 439 -32.70 -94.38 28.29
C LEU A 439 -31.68 -93.85 27.27
N ILE A 440 -30.76 -94.69 26.80
CA ILE A 440 -29.80 -94.33 25.75
C ILE A 440 -30.53 -94.30 24.41
N LEU A 441 -31.25 -95.37 24.07
CA LEU A 441 -32.05 -95.48 22.83
C LEU A 441 -33.11 -94.36 22.73
N PHE A 442 -33.72 -93.95 23.85
CA PHE A 442 -34.63 -92.81 23.87
C PHE A 442 -33.93 -91.47 23.54
N LYS A 443 -32.73 -91.23 24.12
CA LYS A 443 -31.93 -90.04 23.79
C LYS A 443 -31.41 -90.06 22.35
N GLU A 444 -31.06 -91.24 21.83
CA GLU A 444 -30.68 -91.44 20.43
C GLU A 444 -31.82 -91.05 19.48
N GLU A 445 -33.03 -91.56 19.73
CA GLU A 445 -34.21 -91.27 18.92
C GLU A 445 -34.67 -89.80 19.07
N GLN A 446 -34.53 -89.21 20.25
CA GLN A 446 -34.74 -87.77 20.47
C GLN A 446 -33.75 -86.94 19.63
N PHE A 447 -32.46 -87.27 19.67
CA PHE A 447 -31.43 -86.60 18.88
C PHE A 447 -31.74 -86.70 17.38
N ARG A 448 -32.03 -87.91 16.88
CA ARG A 448 -32.41 -88.15 15.47
C ARG A 448 -33.62 -87.31 15.04
N LYS A 449 -34.66 -87.21 15.88
CA LYS A 449 -35.82 -86.36 15.61
C LYS A 449 -35.48 -84.86 15.53
N THR A 450 -34.51 -84.38 16.31
CA THR A 450 -34.13 -82.94 16.34
C THR A 450 -33.05 -82.55 15.33
N ALA A 451 -32.05 -83.40 15.10
CA ALA A 451 -30.80 -83.00 14.46
C ALA A 451 -30.97 -82.57 12.99
N TYR A 452 -31.78 -83.31 12.21
CA TYR A 452 -32.02 -82.97 10.81
C TYR A 452 -32.86 -81.67 10.64
N PRO A 453 -33.97 -81.45 11.38
CA PRO A 453 -34.63 -80.14 11.42
C PRO A 453 -33.71 -78.99 11.82
N THR A 454 -32.86 -79.15 12.85
CA THR A 454 -31.91 -78.11 13.27
C THR A 454 -30.85 -77.84 12.20
N LEU A 455 -30.34 -78.87 11.52
CA LEU A 455 -29.42 -78.71 10.40
C LEU A 455 -30.07 -77.92 9.26
N LYS A 456 -31.29 -78.27 8.86
CA LYS A 456 -32.03 -77.57 7.80
C LYS A 456 -32.27 -76.10 8.15
N ALA A 457 -32.63 -75.80 9.40
CA ALA A 457 -32.82 -74.43 9.89
C ALA A 457 -31.50 -73.62 9.84
N LEU A 458 -30.37 -74.20 10.26
CA LEU A 458 -29.06 -73.56 10.16
C LEU A 458 -28.64 -73.31 8.71
N GLU A 459 -28.93 -74.23 7.79
CA GLU A 459 -28.64 -74.02 6.36
C GLU A 459 -29.53 -72.94 5.74
N GLU A 460 -30.81 -72.88 6.08
CA GLU A 460 -31.72 -71.80 5.66
C GLU A 460 -31.29 -70.43 6.21
N GLU A 461 -30.80 -70.38 7.45
CA GLU A 461 -30.23 -69.16 8.04
C GLU A 461 -28.93 -68.74 7.35
N ILE A 462 -28.05 -69.69 7.02
CA ILE A 462 -26.83 -69.45 6.21
C ILE A 462 -27.21 -68.89 4.84
N TYR A 463 -28.15 -69.50 4.11
CA TYR A 463 -28.63 -68.99 2.82
C TYR A 463 -29.24 -67.59 2.93
N LYS A 464 -29.98 -67.30 4.01
CA LYS A 464 -30.55 -65.97 4.28
C LYS A 464 -29.47 -64.91 4.54
N ILE A 465 -28.46 -65.21 5.35
CA ILE A 465 -27.32 -64.31 5.59
C ILE A 465 -26.54 -64.08 4.30
N ILE A 466 -26.21 -65.15 3.54
CA ILE A 466 -25.50 -65.02 2.26
C ILE A 466 -26.32 -64.19 1.24
N SER A 467 -27.64 -64.36 1.22
CA SER A 467 -28.54 -63.58 0.35
C SER A 467 -28.55 -62.07 0.69
N SER A 468 -28.26 -61.71 1.94
CA SER A 468 -28.29 -60.33 2.46
C SER A 468 -27.03 -59.50 2.20
N PHE A 469 -26.00 -60.06 1.56
CA PHE A 469 -24.83 -59.29 1.13
C PHE A 469 -25.15 -58.46 -0.12
N ASP A 470 -24.86 -57.16 -0.08
CA ASP A 470 -25.17 -56.22 -1.16
C ASP A 470 -24.31 -56.48 -2.43
N ASN A 471 -23.10 -57.02 -2.24
CA ASN A 471 -22.19 -57.35 -3.34
C ASN A 471 -22.57 -58.70 -3.97
N LYS A 472 -23.20 -58.63 -5.16
CA LYS A 472 -23.61 -59.79 -5.98
C LYS A 472 -22.48 -60.81 -6.19
N THR A 473 -21.29 -60.36 -6.59
CA THR A 473 -20.15 -61.24 -6.91
C THR A 473 -19.64 -61.96 -5.67
N PHE A 474 -19.56 -61.27 -4.53
CA PHE A 474 -19.16 -61.85 -3.25
C PHE A 474 -20.17 -62.90 -2.77
N ARG A 475 -21.47 -62.60 -2.89
CA ARG A 475 -22.57 -63.54 -2.60
C ARG A 475 -22.46 -64.81 -3.45
N GLU A 476 -22.27 -64.67 -4.76
CA GLU A 476 -22.18 -65.80 -5.70
C GLU A 476 -20.97 -66.71 -5.41
N LEU A 477 -19.82 -66.13 -5.02
CA LEU A 477 -18.64 -66.88 -4.59
C LEU A 477 -18.87 -67.68 -3.31
N ILE A 478 -19.57 -67.12 -2.32
CA ILE A 478 -19.87 -67.81 -1.05
C ILE A 478 -20.92 -68.90 -1.26
N LEU A 479 -22.01 -68.63 -2.00
CA LEU A 479 -23.03 -69.63 -2.32
C LEU A 479 -22.40 -70.86 -2.99
N LYS A 480 -21.60 -70.63 -4.04
CA LYS A 480 -20.95 -71.73 -4.76
C LYS A 480 -20.07 -72.58 -3.84
N ARG A 481 -19.18 -71.96 -3.04
CA ARG A 481 -18.30 -72.71 -2.12
C ARG A 481 -19.08 -73.42 -1.00
N PHE A 482 -20.23 -72.90 -0.57
CA PHE A 482 -21.09 -73.58 0.39
C PHE A 482 -21.74 -74.84 -0.22
N GLU A 483 -22.20 -74.75 -1.46
CA GLU A 483 -22.81 -75.85 -2.21
C GLU A 483 -21.78 -76.92 -2.59
N ASP A 484 -20.61 -76.52 -3.12
CA ASP A 484 -19.46 -77.40 -3.37
C ASP A 484 -19.10 -78.20 -2.10
N LYS A 485 -19.06 -77.54 -0.94
CA LYS A 485 -18.74 -78.17 0.35
C LYS A 485 -19.83 -79.14 0.81
N LYS A 486 -21.10 -78.77 0.68
CA LYS A 486 -22.25 -79.63 1.02
C LYS A 486 -22.30 -80.88 0.15
N ILE A 487 -21.92 -80.77 -1.13
CA ILE A 487 -21.77 -81.92 -2.04
C ILE A 487 -20.64 -82.84 -1.55
N ASN A 488 -19.47 -82.30 -1.20
CA ASN A 488 -18.35 -83.09 -0.67
C ASN A 488 -18.72 -83.81 0.64
N GLU A 489 -19.28 -83.11 1.63
CA GLU A 489 -19.75 -83.68 2.90
C GLU A 489 -20.77 -84.83 2.66
N SER A 490 -21.69 -84.67 1.70
CA SER A 490 -22.66 -85.72 1.36
C SER A 490 -22.05 -86.94 0.66
N THR A 491 -20.98 -86.75 -0.13
CA THR A 491 -20.30 -87.87 -0.82
C THR A 491 -19.32 -88.61 0.10
N GLU A 492 -18.78 -87.95 1.13
CA GLU A 492 -18.02 -88.61 2.20
C GLU A 492 -18.93 -89.47 3.10
N ALA A 493 -20.10 -88.94 3.51
CA ALA A 493 -21.09 -89.73 4.26
C ALA A 493 -21.53 -90.99 3.49
N ASN A 494 -21.77 -90.87 2.18
CA ASN A 494 -22.11 -92.01 1.32
C ASN A 494 -20.95 -93.02 1.10
N LYS A 495 -19.69 -92.61 1.28
CA LYS A 495 -18.54 -93.54 1.31
C LYS A 495 -18.45 -94.28 2.66
N SER A 496 -18.79 -93.62 3.77
CA SER A 496 -18.77 -94.24 5.10
C SER A 496 -19.85 -95.31 5.30
N ASN A 497 -20.95 -95.26 4.55
CA ASN A 497 -22.06 -96.21 4.61
C ASN A 497 -21.93 -97.40 3.61
N ARG A 498 -20.70 -97.76 3.23
CA ARG A 498 -20.40 -98.86 2.27
C ARG A 498 -19.56 -100.01 2.86
N PHE A 499 -19.52 -100.14 4.18
CA PHE A 499 -18.89 -101.23 4.93
C PHE A 499 -19.85 -101.80 5.96
#